data_AF-T1B408-F1
#
_entry.id   AF-T1B408-F1
#
_cell.length_a   1.000
_cell.length_b   1.000
_cell.length_c   1.000
_cell.angle_alpha   90.00
_cell.angle_beta   90.00
_cell.angle_gamma   90.00
#
_symmetry.space_group_name_H-M   'P 1'
#
loop_
_entity.id
_entity.type
_entity.pdbx_description
1 polymer ?
#
loop_
_entity_poly.entity_id
_entity_poly.type
_entity_poly.pdbx_seq_one_letter_code
_entity_poly.pdbx_strand_id
1 'polypeptide(L)'
;MGQECIVEGPIGKPIISETLCIGCGICVHKCPFDAIKILNTPEASESEIVHRYSYNGFRLYRLPQPPTRGITGLLGPNGTGKSTALKILA
;
A
#
# COMPACT_ATOMS: atom_id res chain seq x y z
N MET A 1 -5.44 -29.31 -1.05
CA MET A 1 -4.82 -28.69 -2.24
C MET A 1 -4.21 -27.38 -1.78
N GLY A 2 -2.92 -27.13 -2.01
CA GLY A 2 -2.29 -25.85 -1.62
C GLY A 2 -2.64 -24.76 -2.63
N GLN A 3 -2.87 -23.53 -2.16
CA GLN A 3 -2.99 -22.35 -3.03
C GLN A 3 -1.63 -21.65 -3.13
N GLU A 4 -1.31 -21.11 -4.31
CA GLU A 4 -0.08 -20.37 -4.54
C GLU A 4 -0.21 -18.92 -4.06
N CYS A 5 0.77 -18.46 -3.28
CA CYS A 5 0.79 -17.10 -2.72
C CYS A 5 1.23 -16.04 -3.75
N ILE A 6 2.08 -16.42 -4.72
CA ILE A 6 2.58 -15.54 -5.78
C ILE A 6 2.19 -16.16 -7.11
N VAL A 7 1.46 -15.41 -7.93
CA VAL A 7 0.97 -15.84 -9.25
C VAL A 7 1.37 -14.84 -10.32
N GLU A 8 1.46 -15.28 -11.58
CA GLU A 8 1.69 -14.38 -12.71
C GLU A 8 0.42 -13.58 -13.02
N GLY A 9 0.53 -12.25 -12.98
CA GLY A 9 -0.56 -11.34 -13.31
C GLY A 9 -0.75 -11.14 -14.82
N PRO A 10 -1.86 -10.53 -15.23
CA PRO A 10 -2.25 -10.39 -16.64
C PRO A 10 -1.30 -9.51 -17.48
N ILE A 11 -0.45 -8.72 -16.83
CA ILE A 11 0.56 -7.85 -17.45
C ILE A 11 1.97 -8.45 -17.39
N GLY A 12 2.10 -9.75 -17.14
CA GLY A 12 3.40 -10.45 -17.00
C GLY A 12 4.19 -10.03 -15.76
N LYS A 13 3.51 -9.51 -14.73
CA LYS A 13 4.12 -9.11 -13.45
C LYS A 13 3.59 -9.99 -12.32
N PRO A 14 4.42 -10.35 -11.33
CA PRO A 14 3.95 -11.15 -10.19
C PRO A 14 2.92 -10.38 -9.37
N ILE A 15 1.89 -11.09 -8.92
CA ILE A 15 0.87 -10.62 -7.98
C ILE A 15 1.03 -11.44 -6.70
N ILE A 16 1.11 -10.77 -5.55
CA ILE A 16 1.27 -11.39 -4.24
C ILE A 16 -0.07 -11.35 -3.53
N SER A 17 -0.66 -12.51 -3.22
CA SER A 17 -1.90 -12.58 -2.45
C SER A 17 -1.70 -12.12 -1.02
N GLU A 18 -2.33 -11.01 -0.65
CA GLU A 18 -2.19 -10.41 0.69
C GLU A 18 -2.86 -11.26 1.78
N THR A 19 -3.83 -12.10 1.41
CA THR A 19 -4.54 -12.99 2.35
C THR A 19 -3.76 -14.28 2.64
N LEU A 20 -2.97 -14.76 1.67
CA LEU A 20 -2.14 -15.96 1.82
C LEU A 20 -0.72 -15.63 2.31
N CYS A 21 -0.26 -14.39 2.11
CA CYS A 21 1.07 -13.96 2.53
C CYS A 21 1.15 -13.85 4.05
N ILE A 22 1.95 -14.71 4.66
CA ILE A 22 2.26 -14.69 6.09
C ILE A 22 3.49 -13.83 6.45
N GLY A 23 4.06 -13.12 5.48
CA GLY A 23 5.24 -12.28 5.71
C GLY A 23 6.53 -13.04 6.01
N CYS A 24 6.71 -14.27 5.51
CA CYS A 24 7.87 -15.11 5.82
C CYS A 24 9.22 -14.61 5.24
N GLY A 25 9.23 -13.63 4.33
CA GLY A 25 10.46 -13.03 3.80
C GLY A 25 11.20 -13.83 2.72
N ILE A 26 10.82 -15.09 2.45
CA ILE A 26 11.53 -15.94 1.46
C ILE A 26 11.58 -15.29 0.08
N CYS A 27 10.47 -14.69 -0.36
CA CYS A 27 10.38 -14.03 -1.67
C CYS A 27 11.28 -12.78 -1.78
N VAL A 28 11.43 -12.02 -0.69
CA VAL A 28 12.33 -10.87 -0.62
C VAL A 28 13.78 -11.33 -0.80
N HIS A 29 14.20 -12.34 -0.04
CA HIS A 29 15.57 -12.85 -0.11
C HIS A 29 15.92 -13.56 -1.42
N LYS A 30 14.94 -14.20 -2.08
CA LYS A 30 15.15 -14.87 -3.37
C LYS A 30 15.14 -13.90 -4.56
N CYS A 31 14.56 -12.71 -4.43
CA CYS A 31 14.43 -11.80 -5.56
C CYS A 31 15.80 -11.21 -5.92
N PRO A 32 16.34 -11.46 -7.13
CA PRO A 32 17.66 -10.94 -7.52
C PRO A 32 17.66 -9.41 -7.74
N PHE A 33 16.48 -8.78 -7.77
CA PHE A 33 16.31 -7.36 -8.08
C PHE A 33 15.79 -6.52 -6.91
N ASP A 34 15.64 -7.12 -5.71
CA ASP A 34 15.05 -6.46 -4.53
C ASP A 34 13.68 -5.78 -4.82
N ALA A 35 12.89 -6.40 -5.71
CA ALA A 35 11.63 -5.83 -6.19
C ALA A 35 10.47 -6.02 -5.22
N ILE A 36 10.61 -6.90 -4.22
CA ILE A 36 9.57 -7.27 -3.27
C ILE A 36 9.96 -6.72 -1.89
N LYS A 37 9.04 -5.99 -1.25
CA LYS A 37 9.24 -5.47 0.10
C LYS A 37 8.10 -5.92 1.01
N ILE A 38 8.46 -6.44 2.19
CA ILE A 38 7.48 -6.64 3.26
C ILE A 38 7.31 -5.30 3.97
N LEU A 39 6.09 -4.78 3.93
CA LEU A 39 5.73 -3.54 4.59
C LEU A 39 5.10 -3.87 5.92
N ASN A 40 5.66 -3.30 7.01
CA ASN A 40 4.95 -3.21 8.27
C ASN A 40 3.86 -2.15 8.10
N THR A 41 2.72 -2.59 7.59
CA THR A 41 1.52 -1.77 7.65
C THR A 41 1.11 -1.71 9.12
N PRO A 42 0.72 -0.53 9.65
CA PRO A 42 -0.01 -0.49 10.90
C PRO A 42 -1.20 -1.45 10.77
N GLU A 43 -1.77 -1.94 11.88
CA GLU A 43 -3.03 -2.71 11.90
C GLU A 43 -4.25 -1.89 11.41
N ALA A 44 -4.06 -0.95 10.48
CA ALA A 44 -5.11 -0.26 9.78
C ALA A 44 -5.93 -1.31 9.02
N SER A 45 -7.18 -1.46 9.44
CA SER A 45 -8.14 -2.33 8.80
C SER A 45 -8.39 -1.89 7.35
N GLU A 46 -8.81 -2.82 6.50
CA GLU A 46 -9.19 -2.49 5.11
C GLU A 46 -10.25 -1.39 5.03
N SER A 47 -11.07 -1.25 6.07
CA SER A 47 -12.10 -0.20 6.19
C SER A 47 -11.55 1.22 6.26
N GLU A 48 -10.25 1.41 6.55
CA GLU A 48 -9.61 2.73 6.61
C GLU A 48 -8.94 3.16 5.30
N ILE A 49 -8.91 2.26 4.30
CA ILE A 49 -8.32 2.55 3.01
C ILE A 49 -9.23 3.52 2.26
N VAL A 50 -8.70 4.70 1.98
CA VAL A 50 -9.39 5.73 1.18
C VAL A 50 -9.12 5.51 -0.30
N HIS A 51 -7.89 5.14 -0.64
CA HIS A 51 -7.50 4.92 -2.04
C HIS A 51 -6.37 3.89 -2.16
N ARG A 52 -6.37 3.14 -3.27
CA ARG A 52 -5.32 2.18 -3.64
C ARG A 52 -5.06 2.30 -5.14
N TYR A 53 -3.80 2.47 -5.54
CA TYR A 53 -3.43 2.59 -6.97
C TYR A 53 -3.42 1.25 -7.72
N SER A 54 -3.03 0.16 -7.05
CA SER A 54 -3.05 -1.20 -7.62
C SER A 54 -3.08 -2.24 -6.50
N TYR A 55 -3.34 -3.51 -6.82
CA TYR A 55 -3.52 -4.57 -5.81
C TYR A 55 -2.39 -4.61 -4.77
N ASN A 56 -1.13 -4.72 -5.19
CA ASN A 56 0.04 -4.62 -4.30
C ASN A 56 0.69 -3.23 -4.31
N GLY A 57 -0.05 -2.20 -4.72
CA GLY A 57 0.43 -0.82 -4.85
C GLY A 57 0.28 0.01 -3.58
N PHE A 58 0.63 1.29 -3.71
CA PHE A 58 0.48 2.27 -2.65
C PHE A 58 -1.00 2.40 -2.21
N ARG A 59 -1.19 2.50 -0.89
CA ARG A 59 -2.48 2.69 -0.23
C ARG A 59 -2.44 3.96 0.59
N LEU A 60 -3.49 4.76 0.47
CA LEU A 60 -3.72 5.92 1.33
C LEU A 60 -4.75 5.55 2.38
N TYR A 61 -4.36 5.71 3.65
CA TYR A 61 -5.24 5.47 4.80
C TYR A 61 -5.68 6.80 5.38
N ARG A 62 -7.00 6.92 5.59
CA ARG A 62 -7.65 8.13 6.14
C ARG A 62 -7.35 9.40 5.32
N LEU A 63 -8.04 10.48 5.64
CA LEU A 63 -7.76 11.82 5.10
C LEU A 63 -7.75 12.83 6.25
N PRO A 64 -6.95 13.91 6.15
CA PRO A 64 -7.07 15.01 7.10
C PRO A 64 -8.44 15.67 6.95
N GLN A 65 -9.06 16.01 8.07
CA GLN A 65 -10.28 16.82 8.08
C GLN A 65 -9.89 18.30 8.31
N PRO A 66 -9.90 19.15 7.26
CA PRO A 66 -9.54 20.55 7.42
C PRO A 66 -10.59 21.27 8.29
N PRO A 67 -10.17 22.13 9.22
CA PRO A 67 -11.09 22.91 10.05
C PRO A 67 -11.79 24.00 9.23
N THR A 68 -12.93 24.47 9.71
CA THR A 68 -13.69 25.56 9.06
C THR A 68 -12.97 26.91 9.07
N ARG A 69 -12.01 27.10 9.99
CA ARG A 69 -11.12 28.27 10.07
C ARG A 69 -9.69 27.84 10.39
N GLY A 70 -8.71 28.53 9.80
CA GLY A 70 -7.28 28.26 10.00
C GLY A 70 -6.63 27.55 8.81
N ILE A 71 -5.38 27.13 8.99
CA ILE A 71 -4.56 26.47 7.96
C ILE A 71 -4.16 25.07 8.47
N THR A 72 -4.40 24.04 7.65
CA THR A 72 -3.92 22.67 7.93
C THR A 72 -2.58 22.43 7.24
N GLY A 73 -1.53 22.17 8.02
CA GLY A 73 -0.25 21.71 7.50
C GLY A 73 -0.23 20.19 7.32
N LEU A 74 0.14 19.71 6.13
CA LEU A 74 0.32 18.28 5.86
C LEU A 74 1.82 17.98 5.70
N LEU A 75 2.45 17.44 6.75
CA LEU A 75 3.88 17.17 6.80
C LEU A 75 4.17 15.66 6.82
N GLY A 76 5.26 15.25 6.17
CA GLY A 76 5.76 13.88 6.20
C GLY A 76 6.76 13.61 5.06
N PRO A 77 7.48 12.47 5.09
CA PRO A 77 8.42 12.09 4.03
C PRO A 77 7.80 11.99 2.63
N ASN A 78 8.65 11.93 1.60
CA ASN A 78 8.19 11.69 0.23
C ASN A 78 7.60 10.28 0.09
N GLY A 79 6.57 10.14 -0.76
CA GLY A 79 5.91 8.85 -0.99
C GLY A 79 4.87 8.43 0.05
N THR A 80 4.55 9.26 1.05
CA THR A 80 3.52 8.96 2.07
C THR A 80 2.08 9.30 1.64
N GLY A 81 1.88 9.80 0.42
CA GLY A 81 0.55 10.10 -0.11
C GLY A 81 0.03 11.52 0.14
N LYS A 82 0.88 12.47 0.56
CA LYS A 82 0.48 13.88 0.76
C LYS A 82 -0.19 14.48 -0.49
N SER A 83 0.44 14.34 -1.64
CA SER A 83 -0.10 14.82 -2.92
C SER A 83 -1.37 14.07 -3.34
N THR A 84 -1.48 12.78 -3.01
CA THR A 84 -2.68 11.98 -3.27
C THR A 84 -3.84 12.43 -2.39
N ALA A 85 -3.61 12.72 -1.10
CA ALA A 85 -4.62 13.23 -0.18
C ALA A 85 -5.16 14.59 -0.64
N LEU A 86 -4.29 15.51 -1.06
CA LEU A 86 -4.71 16.81 -1.60
C LEU A 86 -5.55 16.67 -2.88
N LYS A 87 -5.20 15.74 -3.77
CA LYS A 87 -5.96 15.46 -5.00
C LYS A 87 -7.35 14.85 -4.75
N ILE A 88 -7.57 14.23 -3.60
CA ILE A 88 -8.87 13.66 -3.23
C ILE A 88 -9.75 14.71 -2.54
N LEU A 89 -9.14 15.63 -1.79
CA LEU A 89 -9.85 16.70 -1.08
C LEU A 89 -10.17 17.93 -1.95
N ALA A 90 -9.48 18.10 -3.08
CA ALA A 90 -9.70 19.16 -4.06
C ALA A 90 -10.74 18.76 -5.10
#